data_AF-A0A1C3VYL1-F1
#
_entry.id   AF-A0A1C3VYL1-F1
#
_cell.length_a   1.000
_cell.length_b   1.000
_cell.length_c   1.000
_cell.angle_alpha   90.00
_cell.angle_beta   90.00
_cell.angle_gamma   90.00
#
_symmetry.space_group_name_H-M   'P 1'
#
loop_
_entity.id
_entity.type
_entity.pdbx_description
1 polymer ?
#
loop_
_entity_poly.entity_id
_entity_poly.type
_entity_poly.pdbx_seq_one_letter_code
_entity_poly.pdbx_strand_id
1 'polypeptide(L)'
;MQAPTGDEPFRQGDLIVRPSQPWTAGVHALLAALHRHGFAAAPLAVGYDEVWEKVSYLPGDTGDLDGSAHMRSETALRSAASLLRRYHDCCALFARNLEADYAWQLPARSPCEVICHGDFAPYNVVLNDGEVTGIIDFEAAHPGPRIWDLAYAVYRWAPVSSLVAVDGLDRLAGQINRARIFIDVYGLSAAERLSLPDVIVGRLEALLAFMEREAARGIERYRRNLQEGHDRIYREDIAYIGKWSAEIVAGLTS
;
A
#
# COMPACT_ATOMS: atom_id res chain seq x y z
N MET A 1 -21.67 -12.25 -21.14
CA MET A 1 -20.33 -12.33 -20.53
C MET A 1 -20.39 -13.43 -19.48
N GLN A 2 -19.62 -14.51 -19.65
CA GLN A 2 -19.54 -15.60 -18.67
C GLN A 2 -18.90 -15.06 -17.39
N ALA A 3 -19.47 -15.40 -16.23
CA ALA A 3 -18.81 -15.19 -14.95
C ALA A 3 -17.49 -15.98 -14.97
N PRO A 4 -16.34 -15.36 -14.61
CA PRO A 4 -15.08 -16.09 -14.57
C PRO A 4 -15.19 -17.21 -13.53
N THR A 5 -14.75 -18.40 -13.93
CA THR A 5 -14.56 -19.54 -13.05
C THR A 5 -13.24 -19.32 -12.30
N GLY A 6 -13.28 -18.60 -11.16
CA GLY A 6 -12.13 -18.39 -10.30
C GLY A 6 -12.36 -17.34 -9.21
N ASP A 7 -11.55 -17.38 -8.16
CA ASP A 7 -11.56 -16.44 -7.03
C ASP A 7 -11.05 -15.02 -7.39
N GLU A 8 -10.90 -14.71 -8.68
CA GLU A 8 -10.31 -13.45 -9.16
C GLU A 8 -11.36 -12.33 -9.33
N PRO A 9 -11.03 -11.08 -8.95
CA PRO A 9 -11.90 -9.93 -9.18
C PRO A 9 -12.24 -9.74 -10.67
N PHE A 10 -13.48 -9.37 -10.97
CA PHE A 10 -13.90 -9.05 -12.34
C PHE A 10 -14.78 -7.81 -12.41
N ARG A 11 -14.78 -7.18 -13.57
CA ARG A 11 -15.57 -5.97 -13.82
C ARG A 11 -16.96 -6.31 -14.36
N GLN A 12 -17.98 -5.71 -13.76
CA GLN A 12 -19.37 -5.77 -14.21
C GLN A 12 -19.94 -4.35 -14.32
N GLY A 13 -19.86 -3.76 -15.53
CA GLY A 13 -20.22 -2.36 -15.75
C GLY A 13 -19.28 -1.43 -14.98
N ASP A 14 -19.84 -0.59 -14.11
CA ASP A 14 -19.08 0.33 -13.24
C ASP A 14 -18.78 -0.26 -11.86
N LEU A 15 -18.84 -1.58 -11.73
CA LEU A 15 -18.56 -2.30 -10.49
C LEU A 15 -17.38 -3.27 -10.66
N ILE A 16 -16.61 -3.43 -9.61
CA ILE A 16 -15.70 -4.55 -9.40
C ILE A 16 -16.40 -5.52 -8.46
N VAL A 17 -16.47 -6.79 -8.87
CA VAL A 17 -17.05 -7.90 -8.12
C VAL A 17 -15.92 -8.85 -7.74
N ARG A 18 -15.82 -9.23 -6.47
CA ARG A 18 -14.78 -10.16 -5.98
C ARG A 18 -15.31 -11.00 -4.80
N PRO A 19 -14.70 -12.14 -4.48
CA PRO A 19 -15.17 -12.98 -3.38
C PRO A 19 -15.15 -12.25 -2.05
N SER A 20 -16.19 -12.43 -1.24
CA SER A 20 -16.22 -11.92 0.14
C SER A 20 -15.16 -12.62 0.99
N GLN A 21 -14.56 -11.84 1.88
CA GLN A 21 -13.50 -12.25 2.80
C GLN A 21 -13.89 -11.93 4.25
N PRO A 22 -13.22 -12.53 5.26
CA PRO A 22 -13.50 -12.22 6.67
C PRO A 22 -13.38 -10.72 7.02
N TRP A 23 -12.57 -9.96 6.26
CA TRP A 23 -12.36 -8.52 6.44
C TRP A 23 -13.27 -7.64 5.56
N THR A 24 -14.12 -8.21 4.70
CA THR A 24 -14.97 -7.44 3.77
C THR A 24 -15.84 -6.42 4.51
N ALA A 25 -16.43 -6.79 5.64
CA ALA A 25 -17.24 -5.87 6.44
C ALA A 25 -16.43 -4.62 6.89
N GLY A 26 -15.18 -4.82 7.32
CA GLY A 26 -14.27 -3.74 7.71
C GLY A 26 -13.86 -2.85 6.53
N VAL A 27 -13.58 -3.45 5.37
CA VAL A 27 -13.27 -2.72 4.14
C VAL A 27 -14.45 -1.86 3.70
N HIS A 28 -15.68 -2.39 3.70
CA HIS A 28 -16.86 -1.62 3.32
C HIS A 28 -17.14 -0.49 4.32
N ALA A 29 -16.94 -0.73 5.61
CA ALA A 29 -17.06 0.31 6.63
C ALA A 29 -16.02 1.42 6.45
N LEU A 30 -14.77 1.07 6.12
CA LEU A 30 -13.71 2.02 5.78
C LEU A 30 -14.08 2.87 4.56
N LEU A 31 -14.48 2.25 3.44
CA LEU A 31 -14.85 2.96 2.22
C LEU A 31 -16.03 3.91 2.45
N ALA A 32 -17.06 3.46 3.18
CA ALA A 32 -18.19 4.30 3.55
C ALA A 32 -17.76 5.50 4.42
N ALA A 33 -16.85 5.28 5.39
CA ALA A 33 -16.32 6.34 6.23
C ALA A 33 -15.48 7.35 5.44
N LEU A 34 -14.60 6.90 4.54
CA LEU A 34 -13.81 7.77 3.67
C LEU A 34 -14.70 8.75 2.90
N HIS A 35 -15.72 8.24 2.20
CA HIS A 35 -16.65 9.07 1.45
C HIS A 35 -17.46 10.01 2.34
N ARG A 36 -17.96 9.52 3.48
CA ARG A 36 -18.68 10.35 4.47
C ARG A 36 -17.85 11.51 5.00
N HIS A 37 -16.53 11.33 5.11
CA HIS A 37 -15.59 12.35 5.55
C HIS A 37 -14.89 13.08 4.39
N GLY A 38 -15.41 12.98 3.16
CA GLY A 38 -15.01 13.80 2.01
C GLY A 38 -13.81 13.27 1.22
N PHE A 39 -13.35 12.04 1.47
CA PHE A 39 -12.32 11.39 0.66
C PHE A 39 -12.95 10.60 -0.50
N ALA A 40 -13.06 11.25 -1.66
CA ALA A 40 -13.69 10.68 -2.86
C ALA A 40 -12.74 9.81 -3.71
N ALA A 41 -11.44 9.75 -3.37
CA ALA A 41 -10.40 9.06 -4.14
C ALA A 41 -10.28 7.57 -3.79
N ALA A 42 -11.41 6.93 -3.48
CA ALA A 42 -11.53 5.51 -3.17
C ALA A 42 -12.83 4.96 -3.78
N PRO A 43 -12.94 3.64 -4.03
CA PRO A 43 -14.18 3.01 -4.46
C PRO A 43 -15.34 3.29 -3.49
N LEU A 44 -16.55 3.40 -4.02
CA LEU A 44 -17.77 3.38 -3.23
C LEU A 44 -18.06 1.93 -2.83
N ALA A 45 -18.36 1.71 -1.55
CA ALA A 45 -18.93 0.45 -1.08
C ALA A 45 -20.35 0.32 -1.65
N VAL A 46 -20.59 -0.69 -2.50
CA VAL A 46 -21.91 -0.95 -3.10
C VAL A 46 -22.68 -2.00 -2.31
N GLY A 47 -21.98 -2.98 -1.75
CA GLY A 47 -22.54 -3.99 -0.86
C GLY A 47 -21.82 -5.33 -1.00
N TYR A 48 -22.14 -6.25 -0.10
CA TYR A 48 -21.58 -7.60 -0.10
C TYR A 48 -22.58 -8.60 0.50
N ASP A 49 -22.41 -9.87 0.15
CA ASP A 49 -23.08 -11.02 0.73
C ASP A 49 -22.06 -12.10 1.14
N GLU A 50 -22.51 -13.30 1.46
CA GLU A 50 -21.64 -14.41 1.89
C GLU A 50 -20.63 -14.86 0.83
N VAL A 51 -20.90 -14.57 -0.45
CA VAL A 51 -20.11 -15.05 -1.59
C VAL A 51 -19.36 -13.91 -2.26
N TRP A 52 -20.01 -12.77 -2.49
CA TRP A 52 -19.50 -11.69 -3.30
C TRP A 52 -19.57 -10.34 -2.60
N GLU A 53 -18.53 -9.54 -2.78
CA GLU A 53 -18.55 -8.11 -2.53
C GLU A 53 -18.48 -7.30 -3.83
N LYS A 54 -19.03 -6.09 -3.78
CA LYS A 54 -19.11 -5.16 -4.90
C LYS A 54 -18.66 -3.77 -4.45
N VAL A 55 -17.76 -3.17 -5.23
CA VAL A 55 -17.30 -1.78 -5.08
C VAL A 55 -17.33 -1.06 -6.42
N SER A 56 -17.41 0.26 -6.44
CA SER A 56 -17.38 1.00 -7.71
C SER A 56 -16.02 0.90 -8.39
N TYR A 57 -16.03 0.82 -9.71
CA TYR A 57 -14.84 0.97 -10.55
C TYR A 57 -14.35 2.43 -10.51
N LEU A 58 -13.04 2.62 -10.40
CA LEU A 58 -12.40 3.93 -10.56
C LEU A 58 -11.78 4.02 -11.97
N PRO A 59 -12.21 4.96 -12.82
CA PRO A 59 -11.65 5.11 -14.17
C PRO A 59 -10.27 5.75 -14.14
N GLY A 60 -9.39 5.22 -14.98
CA GLY A 60 -8.02 5.69 -15.19
C GLY A 60 -7.08 4.51 -15.45
N ASP A 61 -5.80 4.83 -15.62
CA ASP A 61 -4.77 3.84 -15.89
C ASP A 61 -4.19 3.27 -14.59
N THR A 62 -3.73 2.02 -14.64
CA THR A 62 -2.98 1.38 -13.55
C THR A 62 -1.64 0.89 -14.11
N GLY A 63 -0.65 0.65 -13.25
CA GLY A 63 0.63 0.10 -13.68
C GLY A 63 1.67 0.08 -12.58
N ASP A 64 2.82 -0.49 -12.87
CA ASP A 64 3.95 -0.53 -11.94
C ASP A 64 5.15 0.27 -12.48
N LEU A 65 6.16 0.48 -11.62
CA LEU A 65 7.37 1.22 -11.97
C LEU A 65 8.14 0.59 -13.11
N ASP A 66 8.17 -0.73 -13.24
CA ASP A 66 8.91 -1.39 -14.32
C ASP A 66 8.27 -1.14 -15.69
N GLY A 67 6.93 -1.21 -15.75
CA GLY A 67 6.16 -1.16 -16.99
C GLY A 67 5.71 0.23 -17.44
N SER A 68 5.76 1.26 -16.57
CA SER A 68 5.14 2.55 -16.87
C SER A 68 6.03 3.75 -16.56
N ALA A 69 6.47 4.46 -17.61
CA ALA A 69 7.18 5.73 -17.48
C ALA A 69 6.32 6.83 -16.82
N HIS A 70 5.01 6.79 -17.05
CA HIS A 70 4.07 7.72 -16.39
C HIS A 70 4.03 7.48 -14.88
N MET A 71 4.01 6.21 -14.44
CA MET A 71 4.05 5.86 -13.03
C MET A 71 5.39 6.24 -12.36
N ARG A 72 6.49 6.19 -13.12
CA ARG A 72 7.81 6.66 -12.68
C ARG A 72 7.95 8.18 -12.63
N SER A 73 7.03 8.94 -13.22
CA SER A 73 7.14 10.40 -13.25
C SER A 73 7.17 11.01 -11.85
N GLU A 74 7.81 12.18 -11.73
CA GLU A 74 7.80 12.94 -10.49
C GLU A 74 6.38 13.43 -10.16
N THR A 75 5.57 13.77 -11.18
CA THR A 75 4.15 14.14 -11.00
C THR A 75 3.35 13.03 -10.33
N ALA A 76 3.46 11.79 -10.81
CA ALA A 76 2.80 10.63 -10.19
C ALA A 76 3.28 10.41 -8.75
N LEU A 77 4.60 10.50 -8.52
CA LEU A 77 5.19 10.35 -7.19
C LEU A 77 4.65 11.38 -6.17
N ARG A 78 4.66 12.67 -6.56
CA ARG A 78 4.22 13.76 -5.68
C ARG A 78 2.71 13.70 -5.42
N SER A 79 1.91 13.39 -6.44
CA SER A 79 0.46 13.22 -6.28
C SER A 79 0.13 12.00 -5.42
N ALA A 80 0.87 10.89 -5.55
CA ALA A 80 0.72 9.72 -4.68
C ALA A 80 1.00 10.05 -3.21
N ALA A 81 2.11 10.74 -2.92
CA ALA A 81 2.47 11.16 -1.56
C ALA A 81 1.40 12.09 -0.95
N SER A 82 0.91 13.05 -1.73
CA SER A 82 -0.16 13.96 -1.33
C SER A 82 -1.46 13.21 -1.05
N LEU A 83 -1.79 12.23 -1.90
CA LEU A 83 -3.00 11.43 -1.76
C LEU A 83 -2.96 10.54 -0.51
N LEU A 84 -1.83 9.89 -0.24
CA LEU A 84 -1.62 9.10 0.97
C LEU A 84 -1.78 9.96 2.23
N ARG A 85 -1.21 11.18 2.22
CA ARG A 85 -1.37 12.12 3.33
C ARG A 85 -2.84 12.48 3.56
N ARG A 86 -3.58 12.81 2.49
CA ARG A 86 -5.02 13.10 2.56
C ARG A 86 -5.83 11.92 3.06
N TYR A 87 -5.49 10.70 2.62
CA TYR A 87 -6.09 9.45 3.10
C TYR A 87 -5.89 9.31 4.62
N HIS A 88 -4.66 9.45 5.10
CA HIS A 88 -4.35 9.39 6.53
C HIS A 88 -5.04 10.49 7.36
N ASP A 89 -5.10 11.71 6.85
CA ASP A 89 -5.82 12.82 7.49
C ASP A 89 -7.32 12.57 7.58
N CYS A 90 -7.92 11.95 6.57
CA CYS A 90 -9.32 11.51 6.62
C CYS A 90 -9.51 10.36 7.63
N CYS A 91 -8.69 9.31 7.54
CA CYS A 91 -8.77 8.14 8.42
C CYS A 91 -8.66 8.49 9.91
N ALA A 92 -7.82 9.46 10.28
CA ALA A 92 -7.65 9.88 11.66
C ALA A 92 -8.95 10.38 12.32
N LEU A 93 -9.94 10.81 11.53
CA LEU A 93 -11.25 11.25 12.02
C LEU A 93 -12.11 10.11 12.57
N PHE A 94 -11.86 8.86 12.15
CA PHE A 94 -12.73 7.72 12.46
C PHE A 94 -11.99 6.41 12.79
N ALA A 95 -10.67 6.34 12.67
CA ALA A 95 -9.90 5.10 12.83
C ALA A 95 -10.19 4.37 14.16
N ARG A 96 -10.25 5.11 15.28
CA ARG A 96 -10.57 4.54 16.61
C ARG A 96 -11.94 3.88 16.68
N ASN A 97 -12.91 4.34 15.88
CA ASN A 97 -14.24 3.75 15.86
C ASN A 97 -14.25 2.43 15.08
N LEU A 98 -13.36 2.26 14.09
CA LEU A 98 -13.33 1.05 13.27
C LEU A 98 -12.37 -0.02 13.83
N GLU A 99 -11.41 0.36 14.68
CA GLU A 99 -10.37 -0.55 15.18
C GLU A 99 -10.92 -1.82 15.83
N ALA A 100 -11.87 -1.68 16.77
CA ALA A 100 -12.40 -2.79 17.55
C ALA A 100 -13.64 -3.47 16.93
N ASP A 101 -14.27 -2.82 15.95
CA ASP A 101 -15.60 -3.21 15.46
C ASP A 101 -15.54 -4.22 14.30
N TYR A 102 -14.36 -4.40 13.69
CA TYR A 102 -14.20 -5.20 12.48
C TYR A 102 -12.98 -6.13 12.52
N ALA A 103 -13.10 -7.25 11.81
CA ALA A 103 -11.95 -8.09 11.49
C ALA A 103 -11.14 -7.46 10.34
N TRP A 104 -9.82 -7.57 10.43
CA TRP A 104 -8.87 -7.04 9.45
C TRP A 104 -7.97 -8.17 8.96
N GLN A 105 -7.51 -8.09 7.69
CA GLN A 105 -6.60 -9.09 7.13
C GLN A 105 -5.24 -9.07 7.85
N LEU A 106 -4.70 -7.87 8.02
CA LEU A 106 -3.45 -7.63 8.73
C LEU A 106 -3.74 -7.27 10.20
N PRO A 107 -2.87 -7.69 11.14
CA PRO A 107 -3.06 -7.39 12.55
C PRO A 107 -2.96 -5.88 12.81
N ALA A 108 -3.80 -5.39 13.71
CA ALA A 108 -3.72 -4.01 14.20
C ALA A 108 -2.37 -3.72 14.89
N ARG A 109 -1.91 -2.47 14.81
CA ARG A 109 -0.70 -2.00 15.48
C ARG A 109 -0.97 -0.72 16.25
N SER A 110 -0.47 -0.65 17.48
CA SER A 110 -0.61 0.55 18.31
C SER A 110 0.61 1.48 18.15
N PRO A 111 0.43 2.80 18.20
CA PRO A 111 -0.85 3.50 18.31
C PRO A 111 -1.67 3.43 17.01
N CYS A 112 -2.99 3.23 17.12
CA CYS A 112 -3.90 3.33 15.99
C CYS A 112 -4.18 4.81 15.69
N GLU A 113 -3.35 5.40 14.86
CA GLU A 113 -3.53 6.79 14.37
C GLU A 113 -4.47 6.84 13.17
N VAL A 114 -4.43 5.81 12.33
CA VAL A 114 -5.20 5.68 11.08
C VAL A 114 -5.57 4.22 10.83
N ILE A 115 -6.46 4.01 9.85
CA ILE A 115 -6.51 2.74 9.15
C ILE A 115 -5.47 2.81 8.03
N CYS A 116 -4.37 2.08 8.16
CA CYS A 116 -3.37 1.93 7.10
C CYS A 116 -4.04 1.29 5.88
N HIS A 117 -3.66 1.70 4.68
CA HIS A 117 -4.01 0.99 3.45
C HIS A 117 -3.35 -0.39 3.43
N GLY A 118 -2.12 -0.48 3.93
CA GLY A 118 -1.36 -1.73 4.08
C GLY A 118 -0.59 -2.15 2.84
N ASP A 119 -1.03 -1.73 1.64
CA ASP A 119 -0.36 -1.98 0.35
C ASP A 119 -0.42 -0.77 -0.60
N PHE A 120 -0.15 0.46 -0.09
CA PHE A 120 -0.17 1.67 -0.93
C PHE A 120 1.04 1.71 -1.88
N ALA A 121 0.87 1.13 -3.06
CA ALA A 121 1.93 0.90 -4.05
C ALA A 121 1.51 1.34 -5.46
N PRO A 122 2.44 1.51 -6.40
CA PRO A 122 2.16 1.97 -7.76
C PRO A 122 1.04 1.21 -8.50
N TYR A 123 0.99 -0.12 -8.37
CA TYR A 123 -0.04 -0.94 -9.00
C TYR A 123 -1.42 -0.88 -8.31
N ASN A 124 -1.51 -0.28 -7.11
CA ASN A 124 -2.74 -0.12 -6.34
C ASN A 124 -3.27 1.31 -6.38
N VAL A 125 -2.88 2.09 -7.39
CA VAL A 125 -3.41 3.44 -7.60
C VAL A 125 -3.89 3.63 -9.02
N VAL A 126 -4.79 4.60 -9.19
CA VAL A 126 -5.34 5.00 -10.48
C VAL A 126 -4.71 6.32 -10.90
N LEU A 127 -4.19 6.34 -12.12
CA LEU A 127 -3.57 7.48 -12.76
C LEU A 127 -4.53 8.11 -13.76
N ASN A 128 -4.69 9.43 -13.69
CA ASN A 128 -5.40 10.23 -14.69
C ASN A 128 -4.55 11.47 -15.01
N ASP A 129 -4.32 11.73 -16.29
CA ASP A 129 -3.53 12.88 -16.76
C ASP A 129 -2.14 13.01 -16.09
N GLY A 130 -1.52 11.87 -15.75
CA GLY A 130 -0.21 11.82 -15.10
C GLY A 130 -0.21 12.00 -13.58
N GLU A 131 -1.38 12.19 -12.96
CA GLU A 131 -1.54 12.31 -11.51
C GLU A 131 -2.25 11.09 -10.90
N VAL A 132 -1.83 10.72 -9.69
CA VAL A 132 -2.51 9.70 -8.90
C VAL A 132 -3.77 10.28 -8.29
N THR A 133 -4.92 9.75 -8.72
CA THR A 133 -6.25 10.30 -8.41
C THR A 133 -7.13 9.35 -7.60
N GLY A 134 -6.78 8.08 -7.51
CA GLY A 134 -7.53 7.06 -6.78
C GLY A 134 -6.65 6.01 -6.14
N ILE A 135 -7.11 5.47 -5.02
CA ILE A 135 -6.53 4.31 -4.33
C ILE A 135 -7.46 3.13 -4.58
N ILE A 136 -6.91 1.96 -4.85
CA ILE A 136 -7.65 0.70 -5.01
C ILE A 136 -7.02 -0.38 -4.13
N ASP A 137 -7.72 -1.51 -4.00
CA ASP A 137 -7.27 -2.68 -3.24
C ASP A 137 -7.03 -2.47 -1.73
N PHE A 138 -8.13 -2.27 -1.00
CA PHE A 138 -8.14 -2.06 0.45
C PHE A 138 -8.11 -3.36 1.27
N GLU A 139 -7.84 -4.53 0.69
CA GLU A 139 -7.89 -5.80 1.45
C GLU A 139 -6.86 -5.87 2.58
N ALA A 140 -5.70 -5.27 2.37
CA ALA A 140 -4.62 -5.20 3.36
C ALA A 140 -4.84 -4.13 4.44
N ALA A 141 -5.98 -3.43 4.41
CA ALA A 141 -6.25 -2.35 5.34
C ALA A 141 -6.28 -2.86 6.79
N HIS A 142 -5.72 -2.08 7.71
CA HIS A 142 -5.68 -2.43 9.13
C HIS A 142 -5.41 -1.20 10.02
N PRO A 143 -5.85 -1.19 11.28
CA PRO A 143 -5.51 -0.14 12.23
C PRO A 143 -4.00 -0.06 12.48
N GLY A 144 -3.41 1.14 12.45
CA GLY A 144 -1.97 1.30 12.61
C GLY A 144 -1.49 2.74 12.74
N PRO A 145 -0.20 2.94 13.07
CA PRO A 145 0.43 4.24 13.05
C PRO A 145 0.70 4.68 11.60
N ARG A 146 0.60 5.98 11.31
CA ARG A 146 0.76 6.51 9.94
C ARG A 146 2.11 6.20 9.31
N ILE A 147 3.17 6.23 10.13
CA ILE A 147 4.53 5.96 9.69
C ILE A 147 4.71 4.52 9.19
N TRP A 148 3.90 3.58 9.67
CA TRP A 148 3.95 2.18 9.23
C TRP A 148 3.47 1.99 7.80
N ASP A 149 2.38 2.67 7.44
CA ASP A 149 1.85 2.65 6.08
C ASP A 149 2.74 3.47 5.13
N LEU A 150 3.22 4.64 5.60
CA LEU A 150 4.15 5.47 4.85
C LEU A 150 5.46 4.73 4.55
N ALA A 151 6.02 3.99 5.51
CA ALA A 151 7.25 3.24 5.30
C ALA A 151 7.10 2.23 4.15
N TYR A 152 5.98 1.50 4.13
CA TYR A 152 5.71 0.58 3.03
C TYR A 152 5.52 1.32 1.69
N ALA A 153 4.79 2.43 1.69
CA ALA A 153 4.62 3.26 0.51
C ALA A 153 5.96 3.76 -0.05
N VAL A 154 6.84 4.30 0.80
CA VAL A 154 8.18 4.76 0.41
C VAL A 154 9.00 3.60 -0.16
N TYR A 155 8.96 2.44 0.49
CA TYR A 155 9.62 1.24 -0.03
C TYR A 155 9.14 0.85 -1.43
N ARG A 156 7.86 1.00 -1.76
CA ARG A 156 7.34 0.65 -3.09
C ARG A 156 7.50 1.75 -4.14
N TRP A 157 7.39 3.02 -3.74
CA TRP A 157 7.46 4.16 -4.65
C TRP A 157 8.89 4.62 -4.96
N ALA A 158 9.85 4.38 -4.05
CA ALA A 158 11.26 4.77 -4.18
C ALA A 158 12.23 3.58 -4.39
N PRO A 159 11.72 2.47 -4.91
CA PRO A 159 12.09 1.09 -4.61
C PRO A 159 13.50 0.92 -4.01
N VAL A 160 13.56 0.90 -2.66
CA VAL A 160 14.81 0.82 -1.89
C VAL A 160 15.31 -0.62 -1.87
N SER A 161 15.85 -1.06 -3.01
CA SER A 161 16.19 -2.46 -3.29
C SER A 161 17.41 -2.55 -4.20
N SER A 162 18.22 -3.60 -4.02
CA SER A 162 19.33 -3.92 -4.94
C SER A 162 18.88 -4.59 -6.24
N LEU A 163 17.62 -4.99 -6.35
CA LEU A 163 17.12 -5.80 -7.47
C LEU A 163 16.42 -4.97 -8.56
N VAL A 164 16.28 -3.67 -8.35
CA VAL A 164 15.62 -2.76 -9.29
C VAL A 164 16.52 -2.50 -10.49
N ALA A 165 16.01 -2.84 -11.69
CA ALA A 165 16.72 -2.63 -12.95
C ALA A 165 16.14 -1.46 -13.78
N VAL A 166 15.47 -0.52 -13.12
CA VAL A 166 14.87 0.66 -13.75
C VAL A 166 15.90 1.80 -13.77
N ASP A 167 16.17 2.35 -14.94
CA ASP A 167 17.11 3.47 -15.12
C ASP A 167 16.76 4.65 -14.19
N GLY A 168 17.76 5.09 -13.41
CA GLY A 168 17.61 6.15 -12.41
C GLY A 168 17.10 5.67 -11.04
N LEU A 169 16.63 4.43 -10.92
CA LEU A 169 16.25 3.77 -9.65
C LEU A 169 17.11 2.53 -9.34
N ASP A 170 18.02 2.16 -10.26
CA ASP A 170 19.02 1.10 -10.13
C ASP A 170 20.17 1.44 -9.18
N ARG A 171 20.20 2.69 -8.67
CA ARG A 171 21.26 3.20 -7.79
C ARG A 171 20.67 3.83 -6.54
N LEU A 172 21.39 3.65 -5.42
CA LEU A 172 21.02 4.17 -4.10
C LEU A 172 20.70 5.67 -4.13
N ALA A 173 21.50 6.48 -4.83
CA ALA A 173 21.28 7.92 -4.89
C ALA A 173 19.92 8.30 -5.51
N GLY A 174 19.47 7.56 -6.53
CA GLY A 174 18.18 7.76 -7.17
C GLY A 174 17.02 7.33 -6.26
N GLN A 175 17.17 6.20 -5.59
CA GLN A 175 16.22 5.69 -4.60
C GLN A 175 16.06 6.68 -3.43
N ILE A 176 17.17 7.17 -2.86
CA ILE A 176 17.17 8.19 -1.80
C ILE A 176 16.48 9.47 -2.27
N ASN A 177 16.81 9.97 -3.46
CA ASN A 177 16.20 11.20 -3.96
C ASN A 177 14.68 11.04 -4.13
N ARG A 178 14.24 9.91 -4.66
CA ARG A 178 12.82 9.60 -4.85
C ARG A 178 12.08 9.44 -3.50
N ALA A 179 12.70 8.75 -2.54
CA ALA A 179 12.18 8.61 -1.19
C ALA A 179 12.03 9.98 -0.52
N ARG A 180 13.05 10.84 -0.63
CA ARG A 180 13.04 12.21 -0.11
C ARG A 180 11.88 13.03 -0.67
N ILE A 181 11.69 13.03 -1.99
CA ILE A 181 10.56 13.74 -2.62
C ILE A 181 9.22 13.26 -2.04
N PHE A 182 9.05 11.94 -1.89
CA PHE A 182 7.81 11.37 -1.36
C PHE A 182 7.54 11.84 0.08
N ILE A 183 8.52 11.74 0.97
CA ILE A 183 8.37 12.13 2.38
C ILE A 183 8.26 13.64 2.58
N ASP A 184 8.89 14.44 1.71
CA ASP A 184 8.76 15.91 1.71
C ASP A 184 7.32 16.31 1.41
N VAL A 185 6.75 15.74 0.34
CA VAL A 185 5.37 16.03 -0.06
C VAL A 185 4.36 15.48 0.93
N TYR A 186 4.62 14.29 1.48
CA TYR A 186 3.78 13.74 2.56
C TYR A 186 3.84 14.61 3.83
N GLY A 187 4.97 15.30 4.07
CA GLY A 187 5.20 16.17 5.21
C GLY A 187 5.71 15.43 6.46
N LEU A 188 6.55 14.41 6.27
CA LEU A 188 7.16 13.67 7.37
C LEU A 188 8.18 14.55 8.12
N SER A 189 8.10 14.59 9.45
CA SER A 189 8.95 15.47 10.26
C SER A 189 10.41 15.02 10.26
N ALA A 190 11.36 15.95 10.44
CA ALA A 190 12.78 15.64 10.47
C ALA A 190 13.15 14.57 11.50
N ALA A 191 12.46 14.53 12.66
CA ALA A 191 12.69 13.52 13.68
C ALA A 191 12.25 12.13 13.23
N GLU A 192 11.09 12.00 12.58
CA GLU A 192 10.58 10.72 12.08
C GLU A 192 11.43 10.15 10.95
N ARG A 193 12.01 11.03 10.10
CA ARG A 193 12.90 10.62 8.99
C ARG A 193 14.10 9.80 9.45
N LEU A 194 14.63 10.08 10.64
CA LEU A 194 15.74 9.34 11.23
C LEU A 194 15.42 7.86 11.44
N SER A 195 14.16 7.56 11.76
CA SER A 195 13.68 6.20 12.03
C SER A 195 13.15 5.47 10.80
N LEU A 196 12.98 6.17 9.67
CA LEU A 196 12.25 5.61 8.52
C LEU A 196 12.87 4.31 7.98
N PRO A 197 14.20 4.17 7.82
CA PRO A 197 14.79 2.91 7.38
C PRO A 197 14.47 1.73 8.30
N ASP A 198 14.54 1.94 9.62
CA ASP A 198 14.22 0.91 10.61
C ASP A 198 12.73 0.53 10.56
N VAL A 199 11.84 1.51 10.35
CA VAL A 199 10.41 1.24 10.18
C VAL A 199 10.14 0.45 8.90
N ILE A 200 10.85 0.74 7.80
CA ILE A 200 10.75 -0.05 6.55
C ILE A 200 11.21 -1.48 6.81
N VAL A 201 12.36 -1.69 7.44
CA VAL A 201 12.87 -3.03 7.78
C VAL A 201 11.84 -3.78 8.62
N GLY A 202 11.34 -3.19 9.71
CA GLY A 202 10.32 -3.83 10.54
C GLY A 202 9.04 -4.16 9.76
N ARG A 203 8.66 -3.33 8.79
CA ARG A 203 7.48 -3.54 7.92
C ARG A 203 7.65 -4.72 6.99
N LEU A 204 8.83 -4.91 6.44
CA LEU A 204 9.17 -6.06 5.59
C LEU A 204 9.28 -7.35 6.41
N GLU A 205 9.86 -7.29 7.61
CA GLU A 205 9.89 -8.43 8.54
C GLU A 205 8.48 -8.88 8.93
N ALA A 206 7.58 -7.94 9.24
CA ALA A 206 6.19 -8.24 9.54
C ALA A 206 5.45 -8.84 8.33
N LEU A 207 5.76 -8.38 7.11
CA LEU A 207 5.20 -8.94 5.88
C LEU A 207 5.67 -10.38 5.67
N LEU A 208 6.96 -10.65 5.84
CA LEU A 208 7.54 -12.00 5.77
C LEU A 208 6.89 -12.94 6.77
N ALA A 209 6.83 -12.55 8.05
CA ALA A 209 6.20 -13.35 9.09
C ALA A 209 4.72 -13.64 8.81
N PHE A 210 4.01 -12.68 8.22
CA PHE A 210 2.64 -12.86 7.77
C PHE A 210 2.54 -13.88 6.63
N MET A 211 3.36 -13.75 5.58
CA MET A 211 3.38 -14.67 4.44
C MET A 211 3.71 -16.11 4.86
N GLU A 212 4.73 -16.29 5.71
CA GLU A 212 5.14 -17.60 6.24
C GLU A 212 4.01 -18.25 7.05
N ARG A 213 3.34 -17.48 7.91
CA ARG A 213 2.21 -17.97 8.70
C ARG A 213 1.03 -18.39 7.83
N GLU A 214 0.65 -17.59 6.85
CA GLU A 214 -0.48 -17.93 5.97
C GLU A 214 -0.16 -19.13 5.06
N ALA A 215 1.09 -19.25 4.60
CA ALA A 215 1.55 -20.42 3.87
C ALA A 215 1.51 -21.70 4.74
N ALA A 216 1.90 -21.60 6.01
CA ALA A 216 1.81 -22.71 6.98
C ALA A 216 0.35 -23.11 7.29
N ARG A 217 -0.58 -22.14 7.28
CA ARG A 217 -2.03 -22.39 7.38
C ARG A 217 -2.64 -22.98 6.11
N GLY A 218 -1.89 -22.98 5.02
CA GLY A 218 -2.23 -23.62 3.77
C GLY A 218 -2.95 -22.78 2.75
N ILE A 219 -2.83 -21.46 2.86
CA ILE A 219 -3.33 -20.53 1.85
C ILE A 219 -2.39 -20.58 0.62
N GLU A 220 -2.93 -21.07 -0.50
CA GLU A 220 -2.15 -21.43 -1.68
C GLU A 220 -1.42 -20.23 -2.32
N ARG A 221 -2.05 -19.05 -2.32
CA ARG A 221 -1.42 -17.80 -2.79
C ARG A 221 -0.06 -17.55 -2.11
N TYR A 222 -0.02 -17.67 -0.78
CA TYR A 222 1.22 -17.40 -0.03
C TYR A 222 2.24 -18.53 -0.18
N ARG A 223 1.80 -19.78 -0.30
CA ARG A 223 2.70 -20.90 -0.63
C ARG A 223 3.40 -20.69 -1.97
N ARG A 224 2.65 -20.27 -2.99
CA ARG A 224 3.20 -19.94 -4.31
C ARG A 224 4.21 -18.79 -4.23
N ASN A 225 3.86 -17.70 -3.54
CA ASN A 225 4.78 -16.57 -3.35
C ASN A 225 6.12 -16.99 -2.71
N LEU A 226 6.10 -17.90 -1.73
CA LEU A 226 7.33 -18.44 -1.11
C LEU A 226 8.12 -19.34 -2.08
N GLN A 227 7.45 -20.17 -2.87
CA GLN A 227 8.09 -21.03 -3.87
C GLN A 227 8.74 -20.21 -5.00
N GLU A 228 8.07 -19.14 -5.43
CA GLU A 228 8.56 -18.20 -6.44
C GLU A 228 9.69 -17.31 -5.91
N GLY A 229 9.89 -17.27 -4.58
CA GLY A 229 11.00 -16.58 -3.94
C GLY A 229 10.74 -15.10 -3.65
N HIS A 230 9.48 -14.66 -3.58
CA HIS A 230 9.15 -13.29 -3.19
C HIS A 230 9.69 -12.95 -1.79
N ASP A 231 9.78 -13.95 -0.93
CA ASP A 231 10.37 -13.83 0.40
C ASP A 231 11.90 -13.60 0.36
N ARG A 232 12.61 -14.15 -0.63
CA ARG A 232 14.03 -13.88 -0.85
C ARG A 232 14.26 -12.42 -1.21
N ILE A 233 13.42 -11.87 -2.08
CA ILE A 233 13.44 -10.45 -2.45
C ILE A 233 13.33 -9.57 -1.19
N TYR A 234 12.33 -9.80 -0.35
CA TYR A 234 12.16 -8.99 0.88
C TYR A 234 13.34 -9.13 1.87
N ARG A 235 13.95 -10.31 1.98
CA ARG A 235 15.14 -10.49 2.84
C ARG A 235 16.38 -9.81 2.29
N GLU A 236 16.57 -9.83 0.97
CA GLU A 236 17.63 -9.08 0.31
C GLU A 236 17.44 -7.57 0.47
N ASP A 237 16.20 -7.09 0.35
CA ASP A 237 15.86 -5.68 0.55
C ASP A 237 16.08 -5.24 2.00
N ILE A 238 15.70 -6.06 2.99
CA ILE A 238 16.02 -5.82 4.40
C ILE A 238 17.53 -5.67 4.60
N ALA A 239 18.33 -6.59 4.03
CA ALA A 239 19.78 -6.53 4.13
C ALA A 239 20.36 -5.29 3.42
N TYR A 240 19.79 -4.92 2.27
CA TYR A 240 20.18 -3.74 1.51
C TYR A 240 19.91 -2.44 2.30
N ILE A 241 18.72 -2.29 2.83
CA ILE A 241 18.32 -1.11 3.64
C ILE A 241 19.16 -1.05 4.91
N GLY A 242 19.37 -2.19 5.59
CA GLY A 242 20.23 -2.26 6.77
C GLY A 242 21.67 -1.86 6.47
N LYS A 243 22.23 -2.32 5.35
CA LYS A 243 23.58 -1.97 4.90
C LYS A 243 23.76 -0.48 4.63
N TRP A 244 22.77 0.15 3.99
CA TRP A 244 22.84 1.55 3.55
C TRP A 244 22.08 2.53 4.47
N SER A 245 21.69 2.08 5.67
CA SER A 245 20.82 2.87 6.56
C SER A 245 21.41 4.24 6.86
N ALA A 246 22.72 4.35 7.11
CA ALA A 246 23.37 5.63 7.40
C ALA A 246 23.28 6.62 6.21
N GLU A 247 23.56 6.16 4.99
CA GLU A 247 23.46 6.95 3.77
C GLU A 247 22.02 7.34 3.45
N ILE A 248 21.08 6.41 3.65
CA ILE A 248 19.65 6.67 3.49
C ILE A 248 19.22 7.76 4.47
N VAL A 249 19.49 7.61 5.78
CA VAL A 249 19.15 8.63 6.79
C VAL A 249 19.76 9.98 6.43
N ALA A 250 21.05 10.02 6.10
CA ALA A 250 21.73 11.26 5.72
C ALA A 250 21.02 11.95 4.54
N GLY A 251 20.67 11.19 3.50
CA GLY A 251 19.98 11.70 2.33
C GLY A 251 18.53 12.12 2.57
N LEU A 252 17.80 11.46 3.48
CA LEU A 252 16.43 11.84 3.83
C LEU A 252 16.36 13.11 4.68
N THR A 253 17.42 13.41 5.44
CA THR A 253 17.51 14.59 6.30
C THR A 253 18.19 15.81 5.68
N SER A 254 18.77 15.66 4.48
CA SER A 254 19.50 16.71 3.77
C SER A 254 18.64 17.62 2.90
#